data_AF-A0A954BE30-F1
#
_entry.id   AF-A0A954BE30-F1
#
_cell.length_a   1.000
_cell.length_b   1.000
_cell.length_c   1.000
_cell.angle_alpha   90.00
_cell.angle_beta   90.00
_cell.angle_gamma   90.00
#
_symmetry.space_group_name_H-M   'P 1'
#
loop_
_entity.id
_entity.type
_entity.pdbx_description
1 polymer ?
#
loop_
_entity_poly.entity_id
_entity_poly.type
_entity_poly.pdbx_seq_one_letter_code
_entity_poly.pdbx_strand_id
1 'polypeptide(L)' 'MTTSKNERPIYRVTFSRITGKDDKGNDILARPKEIGAAWARKGDKQGAIISLDLIPTDLVNRNGVLFLVPVNQKADGGAQ' A
#
# COMPACT_ATOMS: atom_id res chain seq x y z
N MET A 1 -31.14 1.47 10.30
CA MET A 1 -30.09 0.95 9.39
C MET A 1 -28.97 1.98 9.35
N THR A 2 -27.84 1.71 10.00
CA THR A 2 -26.66 2.60 9.99
C THR A 2 -25.81 2.27 8.76
N THR A 3 -25.75 3.20 7.81
CA THR A 3 -24.95 3.07 6.60
C THR A 3 -23.46 2.94 6.96
N SER A 4 -22.86 1.83 6.56
CA SER A 4 -21.49 1.49 6.91
C SER A 4 -20.50 2.39 6.15
N LYS A 5 -19.79 3.24 6.89
CA LYS A 5 -18.84 4.27 6.43
C LYS A 5 -17.55 3.73 5.74
N ASN A 6 -17.55 2.48 5.26
CA ASN A 6 -16.35 1.73 4.85
C ASN A 6 -16.29 1.39 3.34
N GLU A 7 -16.76 2.29 2.47
CA GLU A 7 -16.69 2.07 1.01
C GLU A 7 -15.32 2.39 0.40
N ARG A 8 -14.35 2.85 1.18
CA ARG A 8 -13.03 3.24 0.69
C ARG A 8 -11.94 2.36 1.32
N PRO A 9 -10.85 2.07 0.59
CA PRO A 9 -9.69 1.44 1.20
C PRO A 9 -9.13 2.32 2.31
N ILE A 10 -8.31 1.76 3.19
CA ILE A 10 -7.55 2.50 4.20
C ILE A 10 -6.12 2.81 3.73
N TYR A 11 -5.57 1.99 2.82
CA TYR A 11 -4.30 2.24 2.15
C TYR A 11 -4.35 1.84 0.67
N ARG A 12 -3.61 2.55 -0.18
CA ARG A 12 -3.15 2.02 -1.47
C ARG A 12 -1.94 1.12 -1.22
N VAL A 13 -1.85 0.03 -1.96
CA VAL A 13 -0.74 -0.91 -1.91
C VAL A 13 0.13 -0.67 -3.14
N THR A 14 1.37 -0.25 -2.92
CA THR A 14 2.33 -0.03 -4.01
C THR A 14 3.53 -0.94 -3.86
N PHE A 15 4.13 -1.35 -4.96
CA PHE A 15 5.32 -2.18 -4.98
C PHE A 15 6.44 -1.52 -5.78
N SER A 16 7.67 -1.57 -5.23
CA SER A 16 8.90 -1.24 -5.93
C SER A 16 9.80 -2.46 -5.96
N ARG A 17 10.15 -2.93 -7.16
CA ARG A 17 11.18 -3.96 -7.30
C ARG A 17 12.56 -3.41 -6.93
N ILE A 18 13.45 -4.29 -6.46
CA ILE A 18 14.86 -3.96 -6.27
C ILE A 18 15.56 -4.09 -7.63
N THR A 19 16.34 -3.08 -8.01
CA THR A 19 17.07 -3.04 -9.30
C THR A 19 18.58 -3.21 -9.15
N GLY A 20 19.08 -3.23 -7.92
CA GLY A 20 20.49 -3.36 -7.61
C GLY A 20 20.78 -2.91 -6.17
N LYS A 21 22.06 -2.70 -5.87
CA LYS A 21 22.52 -2.13 -4.61
C LYS A 21 23.41 -0.92 -4.88
N ASP A 22 23.41 0.05 -3.97
CA ASP A 22 24.35 1.17 -3.99
C ASP A 22 25.75 0.74 -3.49
N ASP A 23 26.72 1.66 -3.52
CA ASP A 23 28.10 1.41 -3.07
C ASP A 23 28.22 1.03 -1.59
N LYS A 24 27.16 1.25 -0.81
CA LYS A 24 27.07 0.92 0.62
C LYS A 24 26.29 -0.38 0.87
N GLY A 25 25.82 -1.06 -0.19
CA GLY A 25 25.06 -2.30 -0.12
C GLY A 25 23.56 -2.12 0.13
N ASN A 26 23.04 -0.89 0.12
CA ASN A 26 21.60 -0.63 0.28
C ASN A 26 20.85 -0.94 -1.00
N ASP A 27 19.63 -1.45 -0.89
CA ASP A 27 18.80 -1.75 -2.05
C ASP A 27 18.38 -0.48 -2.80
N ILE A 28 18.56 -0.50 -4.12
CA ILE A 28 18.05 0.54 -5.02
C ILE A 28 16.67 0.10 -5.51
N LEU A 29 15.66 0.93 -5.24
CA LEU A 29 14.28 0.65 -5.59
C LEU A 29 13.89 1.30 -6.92
N ALA A 30 13.16 0.55 -7.76
CA ALA A 30 12.50 1.10 -8.93
C ALA A 30 11.35 2.04 -8.55
N ARG A 31 10.85 2.79 -9.54
CA ARG A 31 9.64 3.60 -9.38
C ARG A 31 8.47 2.73 -8.87
N PRO A 32 7.81 3.12 -7.77
CA PRO A 32 6.69 2.36 -7.24
C PRO A 32 5.51 2.33 -8.21
N LYS A 33 4.80 1.21 -8.23
CA LYS A 33 3.54 1.03 -8.95
C LYS A 33 2.46 0.62 -7.97
N GLU A 34 1.29 1.24 -8.06
CA GLU A 34 0.11 0.77 -7.34
C GLU A 34 -0.32 -0.58 -7.91
N ILE A 35 -0.53 -1.55 -7.02
CA ILE A 35 -0.87 -2.93 -7.37
C ILE A 35 -2.14 -3.42 -6.67
N GLY A 36 -2.73 -2.59 -5.82
CA GLY A 36 -3.94 -2.94 -5.08
C GLY A 36 -4.25 -1.97 -3.96
N ALA A 37 -5.05 -2.43 -3.01
CA ALA A 37 -5.46 -1.65 -1.85
C ALA A 37 -5.64 -2.51 -0.61
N ALA A 38 -5.55 -1.89 0.57
CA ALA A 38 -5.84 -2.51 1.85
C ALA A 38 -7.14 -1.95 2.43
N TRP A 39 -8.00 -2.83 2.93
CA TRP A 39 -9.34 -2.53 3.42
C TRP A 39 -9.45 -2.84 4.90
N ALA A 40 -10.17 -2.01 5.65
CA ALA A 40 -10.48 -2.30 7.05
C ALA A 40 -11.32 -3.57 7.15
N ARG A 41 -11.08 -4.38 8.19
CA ARG A 41 -11.92 -5.54 8.47
C ARG A 41 -13.29 -5.10 9.01
N LYS A 42 -14.31 -5.92 8.75
CA LYS A 42 -15.66 -5.72 9.33
C LYS A 42 -15.66 -6.03 10.83
N GLY A 43 -16.46 -5.27 11.59
CA GLY A 43 -16.59 -5.37 13.04
C GLY A 43 -15.33 -4.89 13.77
N ASP A 44 -15.08 -5.42 14.97
CA ASP A 44 -13.97 -4.98 15.84
C ASP A 44 -12.65 -5.71 15.57
N LYS A 45 -12.47 -6.21 14.35
CA LYS A 45 -11.28 -6.99 13.99
C LYS A 45 -10.12 -6.06 13.64
N GLN A 46 -8.97 -6.29 14.27
CA GLN A 46 -7.73 -5.59 13.97
C GLN A 46 -7.14 -6.00 12.61
N GLY A 47 -6.31 -5.12 12.04
CA GLY A 47 -5.60 -5.32 10.78
C GLY A 47 -6.41 -4.95 9.54
N ALA A 48 -5.85 -5.29 8.37
CA ALA A 48 -6.40 -4.96 7.05
C ALA A 48 -6.42 -6.18 6.13
N ILE A 49 -7.33 -6.18 5.16
CA ILE A 49 -7.37 -7.15 4.06
C ILE A 49 -6.74 -6.50 2.84
N ILE A 50 -5.67 -7.09 2.30
CA ILE A 50 -5.06 -6.65 1.05
C ILE A 50 -5.76 -7.34 -0.12
N SER A 51 -6.21 -6.54 -1.08
CA SER A 51 -6.70 -6.98 -2.38
C SER A 51 -5.71 -6.50 -3.44
N LEU A 52 -5.13 -7.43 -4.19
CA LEU A 52 -4.20 -7.13 -5.28
C LEU A 52 -4.92 -7.21 -6.62
N ASP A 53 -4.90 -6.13 -7.36
CA ASP A 53 -5.44 -6.04 -8.73
C ASP A 53 -4.38 -6.46 -9.76
N LEU A 54 -3.10 -6.32 -9.40
CA LEU A 54 -1.95 -6.73 -10.19
C LEU A 54 -0.97 -7.51 -9.30
N ILE A 55 -0.46 -8.64 -9.78
CA ILE A 55 0.60 -9.39 -9.10
C ILE A 55 1.89 -9.31 -9.94
N PRO A 56 2.86 -8.45 -9.57
CA PRO A 56 4.16 -8.40 -10.24
C PRO A 56 4.92 -9.71 -10.08
N THR A 57 5.62 -10.18 -11.12
CA THR A 57 6.49 -11.36 -11.02
C THR A 57 7.58 -11.19 -9.96
N ASP A 58 8.14 -9.97 -9.85
CA ASP A 58 9.12 -9.62 -8.82
C ASP A 58 8.55 -9.70 -7.39
N LEU A 59 7.24 -9.49 -7.21
CA LEU A 59 6.57 -9.69 -5.91
C LEU A 59 6.55 -11.18 -5.55
N VAL A 60 6.26 -12.05 -6.52
CA VAL A 60 6.29 -13.52 -6.34
C VAL A 60 7.70 -14.00 -6.00
N ASN A 61 8.71 -13.41 -6.64
CA ASN A 61 10.12 -13.71 -6.39
C ASN A 61 10.70 -13.01 -5.15
N ARG A 62 9.87 -12.30 -4.37
CA ARG A 62 10.27 -11.55 -3.17
C ARG A 62 11.42 -10.55 -3.40
N ASN A 63 11.49 -9.99 -4.60
CA ASN A 63 12.54 -9.08 -5.03
C ASN A 63 12.03 -7.62 -5.07
N GLY A 64 11.65 -7.10 -3.92
CA GLY A 64 11.08 -5.76 -3.83
C GLY A 64 10.50 -5.42 -2.48
N VAL A 65 9.96 -4.21 -2.38
CA VAL A 65 9.38 -3.65 -1.17
C VAL A 65 7.92 -3.26 -1.44
N LEU A 66 7.05 -3.62 -0.50
CA LEU A 66 5.64 -3.24 -0.50
C LEU A 66 5.45 -2.03 0.42
N PHE A 67 4.72 -1.02 -0.05
CA PHE A 67 4.35 0.16 0.73
C PHE A 67 2.84 0.24 0.90
N LEU A 68 2.42 0.67 2.09
CA LEU A 68 1.04 1.03 2.39
C LEU A 68 0.95 2.56 2.42
N VAL A 69 0.33 3.14 1.40
CA VAL A 69 0.15 4.58 1.27
C VAL A 69 -1.24 4.95 1.77
N PRO A 70 -1.39 5.80 2.81
CA PRO A 70 -2.71 6.17 3.34
C PRO A 70 -3.58 6.77 2.23
N VAL A 71 -4.84 6.34 2.12
CA VAL A 71 -5.77 7.09 1.28
C VAL A 71 -6.30 8.26 2.11
N ASN A 72 -6.10 9.48 1.63
CA ASN A 72 -6.41 10.72 2.34
C ASN A 72 -7.76 10.64 3.09
N GLN A 73 -7.72 10.52 4.42
CA GLN A 73 -8.88 10.74 5.28
C GLN A 73 -9.08 12.24 5.46
N LYS A 74 -9.55 12.92 4.40
CA LYS A 74 -9.81 14.37 4.31
C LYS A 74 -8.66 15.32 4.72
N ALA A 75 -8.42 16.28 3.83
CA ALA A 75 -7.79 17.54 4.19
C ALA A 75 -8.69 18.27 5.20
N ASP A 76 -8.28 18.30 6.47
CA ASP A 76 -8.79 19.24 7.47
C ASP A 76 -7.60 20.05 8.01
N GLY A 77 -7.26 21.11 7.24
CA GLY A 77 -6.80 22.43 7.67
C GLY A 77 -5.59 22.58 8.63
N GLY A 78 -4.50 23.14 8.10
CA GLY A 78 -3.51 23.88 8.90
C GLY A 78 -2.53 24.64 8.00
N ALA A 79 -2.73 25.96 7.85
CA ALA A 79 -1.93 26.88 7.06
C ALA A 79 -0.60 27.25 7.73
N GLN A 80 0.48 27.40 6.95
CA GLN A 80 1.42 28.53 7.01
C GLN A 80 2.30 28.58 5.76
#